data_AF-A0A7C3FH97-F1
#
_entry.id   AF-A0A7C3FH97-F1
#
_cell.length_a   1.000
_cell.length_b   1.000
_cell.length_c   1.000
_cell.angle_alpha   90.00
_cell.angle_beta   90.00
_cell.angle_gamma   90.00
#
_symmetry.space_group_name_H-M   'P 1'
#
loop_
_entity.id
_entity.type
_entity.pdbx_description
1 polymer ?
#
loop_
_entity_poly.entity_id
_entity_poly.type
_entity_poly.pdbx_seq_one_letter_code
_entity_poly.pdbx_strand_id
1 'polypeptide(L)'
;MRVMLVNPKFRLPIDTRTTPHLGLAYLAAVSEEAGYETIIFDADVEDEPIIEAVKRFQPDIVGITTNTPQVKQAWRSAAAIKAVKDIPIVLGGPHVSVLPA
;
A
#
# COMPACT_ATOMS: atom_id res chain seq x y z
N MET A 1 -1.82 -14.06 -10.27
CA MET A 1 -1.46 -12.62 -10.31
C MET A 1 -0.71 -12.30 -9.03
N ARG A 2 0.11 -11.25 -9.06
CA ARG A 2 0.86 -10.75 -7.90
C ARG A 2 0.26 -9.45 -7.40
N VAL A 3 -0.24 -9.45 -6.16
CA VAL A 3 -0.92 -8.32 -5.52
C VAL A 3 -0.01 -7.75 -4.44
N MET A 4 0.30 -6.47 -4.51
CA MET A 4 1.04 -5.79 -3.43
C MET A 4 0.12 -4.78 -2.76
N LEU A 5 -0.06 -4.91 -1.45
CA LEU A 5 -0.85 -4.00 -0.62
C LEU A 5 0.10 -3.12 0.19
N VAL A 6 -0.10 -1.81 0.17
CA VAL A 6 0.84 -0.84 0.73
C VAL A 6 0.19 -0.06 1.85
N ASN A 7 0.83 -0.04 3.02
CA ASN A 7 0.65 0.98 4.05
C ASN A 7 1.70 2.09 3.88
N PRO A 8 1.33 3.30 3.45
CA PRO A 8 2.27 4.42 3.34
C PRO A 8 2.73 4.92 4.70
N LYS A 9 3.96 5.43 4.75
CA LYS A 9 4.59 5.91 5.98
C LYS A 9 3.71 6.94 6.70
N PHE A 10 3.38 6.69 7.97
CA PHE A 10 2.69 7.67 8.78
C PHE A 10 3.67 8.80 9.15
N ARG A 11 3.29 10.06 8.87
CA ARG A 11 4.07 11.23 9.34
C ARG A 11 3.18 12.13 10.17
N LEU A 12 3.14 11.89 11.47
CA LEU A 12 2.60 12.82 12.44
C LEU A 12 3.62 13.13 13.53
N PRO A 13 3.58 14.33 14.13
CA PRO A 13 4.43 14.72 15.26
C PRO A 13 3.89 14.16 16.59
N ILE A 14 3.41 12.91 16.60
CA ILE A 14 2.94 12.19 17.78
C ILE A 14 3.43 10.75 17.66
N ASP A 15 3.65 10.10 18.81
CA ASP A 15 3.97 8.67 18.87
C ASP A 15 2.76 7.87 18.36
N THR A 16 2.78 7.57 17.07
CA THR A 16 1.74 6.75 16.46
C THR A 16 2.06 5.30 16.79
N ARG A 17 1.30 4.73 17.73
CA ARG A 17 1.21 3.27 17.85
C ARG A 17 0.92 2.69 16.47
N THR A 18 1.91 2.06 15.86
CA THR A 18 1.79 1.34 14.59
C THR A 18 1.17 -0.02 14.88
N THR A 19 -0.15 -0.04 15.10
CA THR A 19 -0.88 -1.31 15.09
C THR A 19 -0.84 -1.87 13.67
N PRO A 20 -0.63 -3.18 13.49
CA PRO A 20 -0.71 -3.79 12.17
C PRO A 20 -2.01 -3.43 11.46
N HIS A 21 -1.95 -3.15 10.15
CA HIS A 21 -3.10 -2.68 9.41
C HIS A 21 -4.09 -3.82 9.09
N LEU A 22 -4.99 -4.13 10.02
CA LEU A 22 -5.94 -5.24 9.92
C LEU A 22 -6.74 -5.26 8.61
N GLY A 23 -7.17 -4.10 8.11
CA GLY A 23 -7.87 -4.01 6.83
C GLY A 23 -7.04 -4.50 5.63
N LEU A 24 -5.71 -4.29 5.65
CA LEU A 24 -4.84 -4.83 4.61
C LEU A 24 -4.63 -6.34 4.78
N ALA A 25 -4.57 -6.83 6.03
CA ALA A 25 -4.51 -8.26 6.31
C ALA A 25 -5.76 -9.00 5.79
N TYR A 26 -6.95 -8.41 5.93
CA TYR A 26 -8.17 -8.97 5.35
C TYR A 26 -8.15 -8.99 3.81
N LEU A 27 -7.71 -7.90 3.17
CA LEU A 27 -7.57 -7.87 1.72
C LEU A 27 -6.52 -8.87 1.22
N ALA A 28 -5.43 -9.06 1.97
CA ALA A 28 -4.41 -10.06 1.66
C ALA A 28 -5.00 -11.47 1.71
N ALA A 29 -5.65 -11.83 2.81
CA ALA A 29 -6.28 -13.14 2.98
C ALA A 29 -7.27 -13.47 1.85
N VAL A 30 -8.16 -12.53 1.50
CA VAL A 30 -9.12 -12.73 0.40
C VAL A 30 -8.42 -12.84 -0.97
N SER A 31 -7.33 -12.10 -1.18
CA SER A 31 -6.56 -12.18 -2.43
C SER A 31 -5.83 -13.53 -2.55
N GLU A 32 -5.31 -14.04 -1.44
CA GLU A 32 -4.69 -15.38 -1.35
C GLU A 32 -5.72 -16.49 -1.58
N GLU A 33 -6.91 -16.39 -0.98
CA GLU A 33 -8.03 -17.32 -1.21
C GLU A 33 -8.47 -17.37 -2.69
N ALA A 34 -8.35 -16.24 -3.40
CA ALA A 34 -8.60 -16.15 -4.84
C ALA A 34 -7.47 -16.74 -5.70
N GLY A 35 -6.38 -17.26 -5.09
CA GLY A 35 -5.24 -17.86 -5.77
C GLY A 35 -4.19 -16.86 -6.25
N TYR A 36 -4.16 -15.64 -5.69
CA TYR A 36 -3.14 -14.65 -6.01
C TYR A 36 -1.99 -14.67 -5.00
N GLU A 37 -0.76 -14.55 -5.50
CA GLU A 37 0.40 -14.33 -4.65
C GLU A 37 0.33 -12.89 -4.13
N THR A 38 0.26 -12.73 -2.80
CA THR A 38 -0.03 -11.43 -2.19
C THR A 38 1.01 -11.09 -1.14
N ILE A 39 1.46 -9.83 -1.11
CA ILE A 39 2.30 -9.30 -0.02
C ILE A 39 1.73 -8.01 0.53
N ILE A 40 2.00 -7.74 1.81
CA ILE A 40 1.79 -6.43 2.43
C ILE A 40 3.16 -5.77 2.59
N PHE A 41 3.29 -4.54 2.11
CA PHE A 41 4.44 -3.69 2.33
C PHE A 41 4.04 -2.56 3.27
N ASP A 42 4.65 -2.51 4.45
CA ASP A 42 4.38 -1.48 5.44
C ASP A 42 5.58 -0.55 5.59
N ALA A 43 5.47 0.69 5.11
CA ALA A 43 6.58 1.65 5.11
C ALA A 43 6.97 2.17 6.52
N ASP A 44 6.20 1.80 7.56
CA ASP A 44 6.56 2.02 8.95
C ASP A 44 7.32 0.84 9.58
N VAL A 45 7.31 -0.34 8.95
CA VAL A 45 7.97 -1.58 9.42
C VAL A 45 9.16 -1.97 8.56
N GLU A 46 9.01 -1.88 7.23
CA GLU A 46 10.00 -2.31 6.27
C GLU A 46 11.15 -1.30 6.18
N ASP A 47 12.38 -1.81 6.31
CA ASP A 47 13.60 -1.05 6.03
C ASP A 47 13.87 -0.92 4.53
N GLU A 48 13.36 -1.86 3.73
CA GLU A 48 13.56 -1.84 2.28
C GLU A 48 12.75 -0.70 1.61
N PRO A 49 13.34 0.08 0.69
CA PRO A 49 12.57 1.06 -0.06
C PRO A 49 11.49 0.39 -0.91
N ILE A 50 10.31 1.02 -1.00
CA ILE A 50 9.17 0.49 -1.78
C ILE A 50 9.54 0.16 -3.24
N ILE A 51 10.47 0.91 -3.84
CA ILE A 51 10.93 0.64 -5.22
C ILE A 51 11.66 -0.69 -5.35
N GLU A 52 12.41 -1.10 -4.32
CA GLU A 52 13.15 -2.37 -4.30
C GLU A 52 12.19 -3.52 -4.03
N ALA A 53 11.20 -3.33 -3.13
CA ALA A 53 10.10 -4.27 -2.95
C ALA A 53 9.33 -4.53 -4.26
N VAL A 54 9.01 -3.48 -5.02
CA VAL A 54 8.35 -3.58 -6.33
C VAL A 54 9.23 -4.33 -7.34
N LYS A 55 10.54 -4.05 -7.39
CA LYS A 55 11.46 -4.75 -8.31
C LYS A 55 11.63 -6.22 -7.96
N ARG A 56 11.66 -6.55 -6.66
CA ARG A 56 11.80 -7.91 -6.13
C ARG A 56 10.54 -8.73 -6.36
N PHE A 57 9.38 -8.18 -5.98
CA PHE A 57 8.11 -8.89 -6.04
C PHE A 57 7.47 -8.85 -7.44
N GLN A 58 7.73 -7.80 -8.21
CA GLN A 58 7.16 -7.59 -9.54
C GLN A 58 5.62 -7.64 -9.56
N PRO A 59 4.90 -6.86 -8.74
CA PRO A 59 3.44 -6.90 -8.67
C PRO A 59 2.75 -6.59 -10.01
N ASP A 60 1.61 -7.22 -10.24
CA ASP A 60 0.73 -6.93 -11.37
C ASP A 60 -0.26 -5.80 -11.05
N ILE A 61 -0.54 -5.58 -9.75
CA ILE A 61 -1.38 -4.50 -9.23
C ILE A 61 -0.91 -4.08 -7.84
N VAL A 62 -1.05 -2.77 -7.54
CA VAL A 62 -0.77 -2.23 -6.21
C VAL A 62 -2.01 -1.59 -5.62
N GLY A 63 -2.40 -2.02 -4.41
CA GLY A 63 -3.38 -1.34 -3.58
C GLY A 63 -2.69 -0.48 -2.52
N ILE A 64 -3.10 0.77 -2.34
CA ILE A 64 -2.53 1.67 -1.32
C ILE A 64 -3.64 2.17 -0.40
N THR A 65 -3.54 1.82 0.90
CA THR A 65 -4.45 2.38 1.92
C THR A 65 -4.16 3.86 2.13
N THR A 66 -5.21 4.67 2.21
CA THR A 66 -5.11 6.12 2.29
C THR A 66 -6.05 6.65 3.36
N ASN A 67 -5.48 6.99 4.51
CA ASN A 67 -6.13 7.85 5.51
C ASN A 67 -5.79 9.32 5.24
N THR A 68 -6.57 10.23 5.83
CA THR A 68 -6.39 11.69 5.66
C THR A 68 -4.95 12.18 5.89
N PRO A 69 -4.24 11.79 6.97
CA PRO A 69 -2.86 12.25 7.17
C PRO A 69 -1.84 11.57 6.23
N GLN A 70 -2.22 10.50 5.53
CA GLN A 70 -1.34 9.70 4.68
C GLN A 70 -1.51 10.01 3.18
N VAL A 71 -2.47 10.85 2.77
CA VAL A 71 -2.77 11.09 1.34
C VAL A 71 -1.56 11.54 0.53
N LYS A 72 -0.73 12.44 1.07
CA LYS A 72 0.48 12.91 0.38
C LYS A 72 1.52 11.81 0.25
N GLN A 73 1.60 10.91 1.22
CA GLN A 73 2.51 9.78 1.25
C GLN A 73 2.04 8.70 0.28
N ALA A 74 0.74 8.43 0.22
CA ALA A 74 0.13 7.55 -0.78
C ALA A 74 0.45 8.03 -2.21
N TRP A 75 0.31 9.32 -2.51
CA TRP A 75 0.69 9.88 -3.81
C TRP A 75 2.17 9.76 -4.11
N ARG A 76 3.05 10.01 -3.13
CA ARG A 76 4.50 9.85 -3.31
C ARG A 76 4.88 8.39 -3.57
N SER A 77 4.30 7.45 -2.83
CA SER A 77 4.48 6.02 -3.06
C SER A 77 4.01 5.63 -4.45
N ALA A 78 2.81 6.06 -4.86
CA ALA A 78 2.28 5.80 -6.20
C ALA A 78 3.17 6.35 -7.31
N ALA A 79 3.67 7.58 -7.17
CA ALA A 79 4.58 8.19 -8.13
C ALA A 79 5.93 7.44 -8.20
N ALA A 80 6.49 7.04 -7.05
CA ALA A 80 7.73 6.28 -7.00
C ALA A 80 7.59 4.90 -7.65
N ILE A 81 6.46 4.21 -7.42
CA ILE A 81 6.13 2.94 -8.07
C ILE A 81 6.03 3.13 -9.60
N LYS A 82 5.26 4.13 -10.05
CA LYS A 82 5.08 4.40 -11.50
C LYS A 82 6.37 4.81 -12.20
N ALA A 83 7.33 5.38 -11.50
CA ALA A 83 8.64 5.72 -12.06
C ALA A 83 9.48 4.48 -12.41
N VAL A 84 9.20 3.32 -11.81
CA VAL A 84 9.96 2.07 -12.04
C VAL A 84 9.16 0.99 -12.75
N LYS A 85 7.83 1.05 -12.73
CA LYS A 85 6.96 0.06 -13.39
C LYS A 85 5.61 0.69 -13.76
N ASP A 86 5.20 0.52 -15.02
CA ASP A 86 3.87 0.90 -15.48
C ASP A 86 2.84 -0.17 -15.06
N ILE A 87 2.21 0.05 -13.91
CA ILE A 87 1.23 -0.88 -13.31
C ILE A 87 0.00 -0.14 -12.80
N PRO A 88 -1.18 -0.79 -12.79
CA PRO A 88 -2.36 -0.24 -12.16
C PRO A 88 -2.13 -0.06 -10.66
N ILE A 89 -2.53 1.12 -10.16
CA ILE A 89 -2.48 1.48 -8.74
C ILE A 89 -3.90 1.87 -8.31
N VAL A 90 -4.40 1.23 -7.26
CA VAL A 90 -5.71 1.49 -6.67
C VAL A 90 -5.50 2.14 -5.30
N LEU A 91 -6.05 3.34 -5.12
CA LEU A 91 -6.11 3.96 -3.80
C LEU A 91 -7.39 3.50 -3.10
N GLY A 92 -7.27 3.09 -1.84
CA GLY A 92 -8.40 2.68 -1.00
C GLY A 92 -8.35 3.33 0.38
N GLY A 93 -9.33 3.02 1.23
CA GLY A 93 -9.39 3.50 2.62
C GLY A 93 -10.22 4.78 2.81
N PRO A 94 -10.40 5.20 4.07
CA PRO A 94 -11.36 6.23 4.47
C PRO A 94 -11.26 7.55 3.71
N HIS A 95 -10.05 8.01 3.37
CA HIS A 95 -9.86 9.32 2.72
C HIS A 95 -10.38 9.37 1.29
N VAL A 96 -10.25 8.28 0.54
CA VAL A 96 -10.78 8.22 -0.83
C VAL A 96 -12.26 7.84 -0.83
N SER A 97 -12.71 7.11 0.19
CA SER A 97 -14.11 6.68 0.32
C SER A 97 -15.07 7.77 0.79
N VAL A 98 -14.61 8.87 1.41
CA VAL A 98 -15.49 9.96 1.85
C VAL A 98 -16.06 10.77 0.67
N LEU A 99 -15.34 10.81 -0.45
CA LEU A 99 -15.77 11.44 -1.70
C LEU A 99 -15.39 10.53 -2.87
N PRO A 100 -16.09 9.41 -3.07
CA PRO A 100 -15.88 8.58 -4.24
C PRO A 100 -16.34 9.37 -5.47
N ALA A 101 -15.50 9.39 -6.51
CA ALA A 101 -15.77 10.09 -7.78
C ALA A 101 -17.01 9.55 -8.50
#